data_AF-A0A7J5XT50-F1
#
_entry.id   AF-A0A7J5XT50-F1
#
_cell.length_a   1.000
_cell.length_b   1.000
_cell.length_c   1.000
_cell.angle_alpha   90.00
_cell.angle_beta   90.00
_cell.angle_gamma   90.00
#
_symmetry.space_group_name_H-M   'P 1'
#
loop_
_entity.id
_entity.type
_entity.pdbx_description
1 polymer ?
#
loop_
_entity_poly.entity_id
_entity_poly.type
_entity_poly.pdbx_seq_one_letter_code
_entity_poly.pdbx_strand_id
1 'polypeptide(L)'
;MKPNPVGIKNFVCATADGIVLDFDLYQGKGALLEQVEEEEVGLGLGGLVLARLCQTLHRGTKVYCDRFFTSIRGVEQMMKKEMYITGTIMKNRLAGAKEKLPSDKTMKNKGRGTSSELSTEDGKLCVVKWYDNKPVLMMSVVHGTEPEDTCQRWDKKLKQYVTVSQPSIVREYNLKMGGVDLIDRMISYYRMSARTKKWTMRMLMHFTDLALANSWLLNRKDLAICAAPKKSIMQFLEFRTEMATTLLAQHHGQGSDADLSEQSEEEDNSNQGKKRPVTAVPHVSVRRRANAHLPEMISLKNAARCRVAGCTGRTRVRCVTCKVFLCLQGDRNCYTAFHT
;
A
#
# COMPACT_ATOMS: atom_id res chain seq x y z
N MET A 1 -5.35 7.45 20.11
CA MET A 1 -4.02 8.09 20.00
C MET A 1 -3.27 7.41 18.87
N LYS A 2 -2.52 8.17 18.04
CA LYS A 2 -1.60 7.57 17.08
C LYS A 2 -0.35 7.06 17.83
N PRO A 3 0.31 5.97 17.39
CA PRO A 3 1.56 5.49 18.00
C PRO A 3 2.65 6.56 18.04
N ASN A 4 2.72 7.40 17.00
CA ASN A 4 3.58 8.58 16.94
C ASN A 4 2.70 9.84 16.92
N PRO A 5 2.76 10.71 17.95
CA PRO A 5 1.89 11.88 18.05
C PRO A 5 2.32 13.03 17.13
N VAL A 6 3.60 13.07 16.74
CA VAL A 6 4.18 14.10 15.87
C VAL A 6 4.58 13.51 14.52
N GLY A 7 4.22 14.18 13.43
CA GLY A 7 4.53 13.73 12.08
C GLY A 7 3.78 14.52 11.01
N ILE A 8 4.11 14.22 9.75
CA ILE A 8 3.39 14.75 8.60
C ILE A 8 2.12 13.95 8.40
N LYS A 9 1.01 14.65 8.13
CA LYS A 9 -0.28 14.02 7.86
C LYS A 9 -0.46 13.89 6.35
N ASN A 10 -0.64 12.67 5.88
CA ASN A 10 -1.00 12.35 4.51
C ASN A 10 -2.45 11.83 4.51
N PHE A 11 -3.33 12.44 3.72
CA PHE A 11 -4.65 11.91 3.45
C PHE A 11 -4.59 11.00 2.23
N VAL A 12 -5.30 9.89 2.24
CA VAL A 12 -5.16 8.83 1.23
C VAL A 12 -6.54 8.35 0.81
N CYS A 13 -6.74 8.22 -0.50
CA CYS A 13 -7.86 7.50 -1.09
C CYS A 13 -7.35 6.16 -1.62
N ALA A 14 -8.03 5.08 -1.24
CA ALA A 14 -7.65 3.73 -1.64
C ALA A 14 -8.88 2.90 -1.99
N THR A 15 -8.67 1.94 -2.87
CA THR A 15 -9.61 0.84 -3.11
C THR A 15 -9.80 -0.01 -1.86
N ALA A 16 -10.91 -0.75 -1.76
CA ALA A 16 -11.22 -1.59 -0.61
C ALA A 16 -10.17 -2.69 -0.32
N ASP A 17 -9.41 -3.10 -1.34
CA ASP A 17 -8.32 -4.08 -1.22
C ASP A 17 -6.92 -3.45 -1.09
N GLY A 18 -6.86 -2.13 -0.91
CA GLY A 18 -5.67 -1.43 -0.41
C GLY A 18 -4.79 -0.76 -1.46
N ILE A 19 -5.17 -0.78 -2.74
CA ILE A 19 -4.46 0.02 -3.77
C ILE A 19 -4.78 1.50 -3.54
N VAL A 20 -3.75 2.29 -3.26
CA VAL A 20 -3.83 3.75 -3.16
C VAL A 20 -4.03 4.35 -4.54
N LEU A 21 -5.05 5.18 -4.68
CA LEU A 21 -5.45 5.85 -5.91
C LEU A 21 -4.97 7.30 -5.96
N ASP A 22 -5.12 8.02 -4.85
CA ASP A 22 -4.71 9.41 -4.72
C ASP A 22 -4.34 9.73 -3.27
N PHE A 23 -3.61 10.82 -3.06
CA PHE A 23 -3.21 11.29 -1.74
C PHE A 23 -3.04 12.82 -1.70
N ASP A 24 -3.10 13.38 -0.49
CA ASP A 24 -2.84 14.80 -0.25
C ASP A 24 -2.01 14.99 1.02
N LEU A 25 -0.82 15.59 0.85
CA LEU A 25 0.04 15.98 1.96
C LEU A 25 -0.53 17.23 2.61
N TYR A 26 -0.98 17.10 3.85
CA TYR A 26 -1.63 18.19 4.56
C TYR A 26 -0.62 19.31 4.89
N GLN A 27 -0.82 20.46 4.23
CA GLN A 27 -0.02 21.68 4.41
C GLN A 27 -0.80 22.79 5.14
N GLY A 28 -1.99 22.49 5.63
CA GLY A 28 -2.91 23.47 6.22
C GLY A 28 -4.20 23.58 5.42
N LYS A 29 -5.21 24.24 6.00
CA LYS A 29 -6.52 24.41 5.35
C LYS A 29 -6.43 25.31 4.11
N GLY A 30 -5.58 26.36 4.12
CA GLY A 30 -5.43 27.30 3.00
C GLY A 30 -5.02 26.60 1.71
N ALA A 31 -3.96 25.77 1.76
CA ALA A 31 -3.50 25.00 0.61
C ALA A 31 -4.54 24.02 0.07
N LEU A 32 -5.47 23.52 0.90
CA LEU A 32 -6.57 22.67 0.42
C LEU A 32 -7.66 23.49 -0.27
N LEU A 33 -7.91 24.72 0.18
CA LEU A 33 -8.91 25.61 -0.43
C LEU A 33 -8.54 25.98 -1.87
N GLU A 34 -7.24 26.13 -2.15
CA GLU A 34 -6.72 26.43 -3.48
C GLU A 34 -6.87 25.25 -4.47
N GLN A 35 -7.19 24.05 -3.97
CA GLN A 35 -7.28 22.83 -4.77
C GLN A 35 -8.72 22.34 -4.98
N VAL A 36 -9.73 23.03 -4.44
CA VAL A 36 -11.14 22.63 -4.53
C VAL A 36 -11.96 23.67 -5.28
N GLU A 37 -13.18 23.32 -5.68
CA GLU A 37 -14.10 24.24 -6.35
C GLU A 37 -14.70 25.26 -5.36
N GLU A 38 -15.19 26.39 -5.87
CA GLU A 38 -15.71 27.50 -5.05
C GLU A 38 -16.89 27.08 -4.17
N GLU A 39 -17.76 26.20 -4.68
CA GLU A 39 -18.90 25.64 -3.97
C GLU A 39 -18.50 24.77 -2.77
N GLU A 40 -17.23 24.36 -2.69
CA GLU A 40 -16.67 23.49 -1.66
C GLU A 40 -15.92 24.27 -0.57
N VAL A 41 -15.60 25.54 -0.82
CA VAL A 41 -14.87 26.43 0.12
C VAL A 41 -15.57 26.54 1.48
N GLY A 42 -16.91 26.47 1.49
CA GLY A 42 -17.73 26.48 2.70
C GLY A 42 -17.69 25.18 3.53
N LEU A 43 -17.01 24.14 3.07
CA LEU A 43 -16.92 22.85 3.76
C LEU A 43 -15.91 22.89 4.92
N GLY A 44 -16.16 22.02 5.90
CA GLY A 44 -15.17 21.72 6.93
C GLY A 44 -13.97 20.97 6.35
N LEU A 45 -12.86 20.89 7.10
CA LEU A 45 -11.62 20.24 6.66
C LEU A 45 -11.83 18.83 6.09
N GLY A 46 -12.69 18.02 6.72
CA GLY A 46 -13.01 16.67 6.22
C GLY A 46 -13.71 16.68 4.87
N GLY A 47 -14.60 17.64 4.62
CA GLY A 47 -15.29 17.80 3.34
C GLY A 47 -14.34 18.30 2.24
N LEU A 48 -13.44 19.23 2.56
CA LEU A 48 -12.40 19.70 1.63
C LEU A 48 -11.47 18.56 1.18
N VAL A 49 -11.07 17.70 2.11
CA VAL A 49 -10.24 16.53 1.78
C VAL A 49 -11.00 15.54 0.91
N LEU A 50 -12.29 15.29 1.18
CA LEU A 50 -13.12 14.44 0.33
C LEU A 50 -13.24 15.01 -1.08
N ALA A 51 -13.57 16.29 -1.20
CA ALA A 51 -13.64 17.00 -2.47
C ALA A 51 -12.34 16.80 -3.26
N ARG A 52 -11.20 17.14 -2.66
CA ARG A 52 -9.89 17.03 -3.30
C ARG A 52 -9.55 15.61 -3.76
N LEU A 53 -9.71 14.62 -2.89
CA LEU A 53 -9.34 13.23 -3.19
C LEU A 53 -10.32 12.52 -4.13
N CYS A 54 -11.53 13.06 -4.33
CA CYS A 54 -12.54 12.47 -5.22
C CYS A 54 -12.54 13.10 -6.62
N GLN A 55 -11.79 14.17 -6.86
CA GLN A 55 -11.75 14.86 -8.17
C GLN A 55 -11.39 13.95 -9.35
N THR A 56 -10.53 12.96 -9.12
CA THR A 56 -10.05 12.02 -10.14
C THR A 56 -10.89 10.74 -10.23
N LEU A 57 -11.90 10.58 -9.36
CA LEU A 57 -12.75 9.39 -9.35
C LEU A 57 -13.86 9.51 -10.39
N HIS A 58 -14.23 8.36 -10.99
CA HIS A 58 -15.34 8.32 -11.93
C HIS A 58 -16.67 8.60 -11.24
N ARG A 59 -17.56 9.30 -11.94
CA ARG A 59 -18.97 9.50 -11.54
C ARG A 59 -19.62 8.16 -11.23
N GLY A 60 -20.44 8.14 -10.18
CA GLY A 60 -21.08 6.94 -9.65
C GLY A 60 -20.24 6.15 -8.62
N THR A 61 -19.05 6.63 -8.28
CA THR A 61 -18.18 5.96 -7.31
C THR A 61 -18.77 6.01 -5.89
N LYS A 62 -18.74 4.87 -5.21
CA LYS A 62 -19.14 4.73 -3.80
C LYS A 62 -17.91 4.88 -2.90
N VAL A 63 -17.89 5.91 -2.07
CA VAL A 63 -16.75 6.26 -1.22
C VAL A 63 -17.08 5.95 0.24
N TYR A 64 -16.18 5.24 0.92
CA TYR A 64 -16.34 4.86 2.33
C TYR A 64 -15.30 5.60 3.17
N CYS A 65 -15.74 6.33 4.19
CA CYS A 65 -14.85 7.17 4.98
C CYS A 65 -15.19 7.20 6.47
N ASP A 66 -14.18 7.53 7.28
CA ASP A 66 -14.36 7.64 8.73
C ASP A 66 -15.18 8.89 9.12
N ARG A 67 -15.50 8.99 10.41
CA ARG A 67 -16.23 10.11 10.99
C ARG A 67 -15.58 11.48 10.85
N PHE A 68 -14.27 11.56 10.61
CA PHE A 68 -13.58 12.84 10.43
C PHE A 68 -14.05 13.51 9.13
N PHE A 69 -14.30 12.73 8.08
CA PHE A 69 -14.68 13.22 6.76
C PHE A 69 -16.18 13.55 6.62
N THR A 70 -17.04 12.80 7.31
CA THR A 70 -18.50 12.95 7.14
C THR A 70 -19.08 14.22 7.78
N SER A 71 -19.98 14.87 7.04
CA SER A 71 -20.92 15.91 7.49
C SER A 71 -22.09 15.96 6.51
N ILE A 72 -23.29 16.40 6.95
CA ILE A 72 -24.48 16.47 6.07
C ILE A 72 -24.18 17.29 4.82
N ARG A 73 -23.74 18.54 5.00
CA ARG A 73 -23.37 19.44 3.89
C ARG A 73 -22.30 18.84 2.97
N GLY A 74 -21.28 18.19 3.54
CA GLY A 74 -20.23 17.56 2.74
C GLY A 74 -20.78 16.44 1.85
N VAL A 75 -21.62 15.56 2.40
CA VAL A 75 -22.20 14.46 1.63
C VAL A 75 -23.18 14.95 0.57
N GLU A 76 -23.98 15.97 0.87
CA GLU A 76 -24.87 16.59 -0.11
C GLU A 76 -24.09 17.21 -1.28
N GLN A 77 -22.97 17.89 -1.02
CA GLN A 77 -22.14 18.44 -2.09
C GLN A 77 -21.49 17.33 -2.94
N MET A 78 -20.94 16.29 -2.31
CA MET A 78 -20.36 15.16 -3.04
C MET A 78 -21.41 14.44 -3.90
N MET A 79 -22.65 14.33 -3.41
CA MET A 79 -23.75 13.73 -4.15
C MET A 79 -24.09 14.48 -5.44
N LYS A 80 -23.98 15.83 -5.46
CA LYS A 80 -24.14 16.63 -6.69
C LYS A 80 -23.09 16.30 -7.75
N LYS A 81 -21.91 15.84 -7.33
CA LYS A 81 -20.82 15.36 -8.19
C LYS A 81 -20.92 13.88 -8.53
N GLU A 82 -22.06 13.25 -8.22
CA GLU A 82 -22.29 11.80 -8.39
C GLU A 82 -21.27 10.95 -7.61
N MET A 83 -20.77 11.47 -6.48
CA MET A 83 -19.93 10.75 -5.52
C MET A 83 -20.78 10.31 -4.33
N TYR A 84 -20.88 9.01 -4.12
CA TYR A 84 -21.82 8.44 -3.16
C TYR A 84 -21.12 8.06 -1.84
N ILE A 85 -21.20 8.94 -0.86
CA ILE A 85 -20.48 8.79 0.41
C ILE A 85 -21.24 7.89 1.39
N THR A 86 -20.51 7.00 2.07
CA THR A 86 -20.97 6.23 3.23
C THR A 86 -19.94 6.33 4.35
N GLY A 87 -20.38 6.62 5.56
CA GLY A 87 -19.45 6.68 6.68
C GLY A 87 -20.11 6.74 8.04
N THR A 88 -19.30 6.57 9.08
CA THR A 88 -19.73 6.90 10.45
C THR A 88 -19.82 8.41 10.60
N ILE A 89 -20.72 8.95 11.42
CA ILE A 89 -20.86 10.40 11.64
C ILE A 89 -20.83 10.75 13.13
N MET A 90 -20.24 11.91 13.46
CA MET A 90 -20.28 12.43 14.83
C MET A 90 -21.66 13.00 15.18
N LYS A 91 -22.14 12.72 16.39
CA LYS A 91 -23.47 13.15 16.89
C LYS A 91 -23.69 14.67 16.80
N ASN A 92 -22.65 15.47 17.01
CA ASN A 92 -22.74 16.95 16.91
C ASN A 92 -22.80 17.47 15.47
N ARG A 93 -22.55 16.63 14.46
CA ARG A 93 -22.61 16.99 13.03
C ARG A 93 -23.96 16.64 12.38
N LEU A 94 -24.90 16.10 13.14
CA LEU A 94 -26.24 15.70 12.68
C LEU A 94 -27.29 16.82 12.76
N ALA A 95 -26.92 18.06 13.07
CA ALA A 95 -27.84 19.19 13.20
C ALA A 95 -29.14 18.81 13.96
N GLY A 96 -30.32 19.26 13.50
CA GLY A 96 -31.63 18.90 14.06
C GLY A 96 -32.06 17.44 13.84
N ALA A 97 -31.36 16.67 12.99
CA ALA A 97 -31.67 15.26 12.76
C ALA A 97 -31.43 14.39 14.01
N LYS A 98 -30.52 14.82 14.90
CA LYS A 98 -30.23 14.14 16.16
C LYS A 98 -31.45 14.03 17.09
N GLU A 99 -32.40 14.97 16.98
CA GLU A 99 -33.58 15.08 17.85
C GLU A 99 -34.69 14.12 17.43
N LYS A 100 -34.71 13.77 16.14
CA LYS A 100 -35.63 12.77 15.58
C LYS A 100 -35.16 11.33 15.83
N LEU A 101 -33.89 11.13 16.16
CA LEU A 101 -33.34 9.80 16.46
C LEU A 101 -33.58 9.41 17.94
N PRO A 102 -33.85 8.13 18.22
CA PRO A 102 -34.08 7.65 19.58
C PRO A 102 -32.87 7.90 20.49
N SER A 103 -33.12 8.16 21.77
CA SER A 103 -32.06 8.42 22.76
C SER A 103 -31.13 7.21 22.94
N ASP A 104 -29.90 7.45 23.41
CA ASP A 104 -28.93 6.37 23.68
C ASP A 104 -29.45 5.39 24.76
N LYS A 105 -30.25 5.90 25.72
CA LYS A 105 -30.94 5.09 26.75
C LYS A 105 -32.03 4.21 26.14
N THR A 106 -32.85 4.78 25.24
CA THR A 106 -33.89 4.03 24.53
C THR A 106 -33.29 2.90 23.69
N MET A 107 -32.23 3.20 22.93
CA MET A 107 -31.53 2.19 22.12
C MET A 107 -30.92 1.08 22.99
N LYS A 108 -30.29 1.44 24.11
CA LYS A 108 -29.73 0.47 25.06
C LYS A 108 -30.79 -0.46 25.65
N ASN A 109 -31.97 0.07 25.97
CA ASN A 109 -33.07 -0.71 26.55
C ASN A 109 -33.69 -1.69 25.53
N LYS A 110 -33.76 -1.29 24.25
CA LYS A 110 -34.23 -2.20 23.17
C LYS A 110 -33.26 -3.35 22.91
N GLY A 111 -31.98 -3.16 23.23
CA GLY A 111 -30.97 -4.21 23.22
C GLY A 111 -30.04 -4.14 22.02
N ARG A 112 -29.01 -5.00 22.08
CA ARG A 112 -27.94 -5.10 21.07
C ARG A 112 -28.51 -5.55 19.72
N GLY A 113 -28.12 -4.87 18.65
CA GLY A 113 -28.60 -5.10 17.28
C GLY A 113 -29.70 -4.13 16.86
N THR A 114 -30.32 -3.42 17.79
CA THR A 114 -31.39 -2.45 17.46
C THR A 114 -30.87 -1.35 16.53
N SER A 115 -31.65 -1.07 15.49
CA SER A 115 -31.41 -0.02 14.49
C SER A 115 -32.54 1.02 14.54
N SER A 116 -32.27 2.21 14.04
CA SER A 116 -33.27 3.25 13.77
C SER A 116 -32.79 4.08 12.60
N GLU A 117 -33.67 4.27 11.64
CA GLU A 117 -33.39 5.02 10.42
C GLU A 117 -34.06 6.39 10.44
N LEU A 118 -33.40 7.36 9.83
CA LEU A 118 -33.97 8.66 9.49
C LEU A 118 -33.44 9.05 8.12
N SER A 119 -34.35 9.33 7.19
CA SER A 119 -34.01 9.74 5.83
C SER A 119 -34.52 11.14 5.53
N THR A 120 -33.89 11.82 4.57
CA THR A 120 -34.40 13.07 4.01
C THR A 120 -35.74 12.86 3.30
N GLU A 121 -36.50 13.94 3.09
CA GLU A 121 -37.82 13.85 2.44
C GLU A 121 -37.74 13.29 1.02
N ASP A 122 -36.66 13.57 0.31
CA ASP A 122 -36.38 13.00 -1.02
C ASP A 122 -35.83 11.57 -0.98
N GLY A 123 -35.64 11.01 0.22
CA GLY A 123 -35.13 9.65 0.44
C GLY A 123 -33.66 9.44 0.07
N LYS A 124 -32.93 10.47 -0.37
CA LYS A 124 -31.57 10.30 -0.91
C LYS A 124 -30.50 10.14 0.15
N LEU A 125 -30.62 10.85 1.27
CA LEU A 125 -29.66 10.81 2.37
C LEU A 125 -30.30 10.11 3.57
N CYS A 126 -29.65 9.04 4.01
CA CYS A 126 -30.07 8.23 5.14
C CYS A 126 -29.08 8.36 6.30
N VAL A 127 -29.60 8.43 7.52
CA VAL A 127 -28.87 8.33 8.78
C VAL A 127 -29.40 7.13 9.55
N VAL A 128 -28.52 6.18 9.84
CA VAL A 128 -28.85 5.00 10.64
C VAL A 128 -28.13 5.07 11.97
N LYS A 129 -28.89 4.87 13.05
CA LYS A 129 -28.37 4.67 14.39
C LYS A 129 -28.46 3.19 14.76
N TRP A 130 -27.31 2.55 14.93
CA TRP A 130 -27.23 1.14 15.31
C TRP A 130 -26.63 0.98 16.71
N TYR A 131 -27.20 0.12 17.53
CA TYR A 131 -26.73 -0.14 18.89
C TYR A 131 -26.04 -1.49 19.00
N ASP A 132 -24.71 -1.47 19.12
CA ASP A 132 -23.92 -2.64 19.51
C ASP A 132 -23.62 -2.57 21.02
N ASN A 133 -22.37 -2.46 21.43
CA ASN A 133 -22.00 -2.13 22.82
C ASN A 133 -22.25 -0.64 23.14
N LYS A 134 -22.18 0.20 22.10
CA LYS A 134 -22.39 1.64 22.13
C LYS A 134 -23.13 2.03 20.85
N PRO A 135 -23.89 3.15 20.87
CA PRO A 135 -24.55 3.62 19.67
C PRO A 135 -23.51 4.07 18.64
N VAL A 136 -23.69 3.62 17.41
CA VAL A 136 -22.95 4.03 16.23
C VAL A 136 -23.92 4.78 15.32
N LEU A 137 -23.51 5.96 14.87
CA LEU A 137 -24.25 6.75 13.90
C LEU A 137 -23.55 6.64 12.55
N MET A 138 -24.31 6.33 11.53
CA MET A 138 -23.83 6.17 10.16
C MET A 138 -24.71 7.00 9.23
N MET A 139 -24.11 7.45 8.15
CA MET A 139 -24.78 8.24 7.13
C MET A 139 -24.36 7.73 5.76
N SER A 140 -25.32 7.62 4.84
CA SER A 140 -25.09 7.13 3.50
C SER A 140 -26.12 7.68 2.52
N VAL A 141 -25.73 7.77 1.25
CA VAL A 141 -26.64 8.02 0.11
C VAL A 141 -26.90 6.77 -0.72
N VAL A 142 -26.46 5.61 -0.22
CA VAL A 142 -26.54 4.32 -0.94
C VAL A 142 -27.22 3.26 -0.09
N HIS A 143 -26.92 3.24 1.21
CA HIS A 143 -27.25 2.14 2.10
C HIS A 143 -28.07 2.64 3.28
N GLY A 144 -29.18 1.97 3.55
CA GLY A 144 -30.00 2.19 4.74
C GLY A 144 -29.91 1.02 5.70
N THR A 145 -31.02 0.76 6.37
CA THR A 145 -31.19 -0.35 7.30
C THR A 145 -31.36 -1.66 6.56
N GLU A 146 -32.21 -1.66 5.53
CA GLU A 146 -32.54 -2.84 4.75
C GLU A 146 -31.57 -3.10 3.59
N PRO A 147 -31.41 -4.37 3.17
CA PRO A 147 -31.85 -5.56 3.89
C PRO A 147 -31.02 -5.78 5.16
N GLU A 148 -31.68 -6.03 6.29
CA GLU A 148 -30.98 -6.42 7.52
C GLU A 148 -30.25 -7.76 7.36
N ASP A 149 -29.15 -7.91 8.09
CA ASP A 149 -28.30 -9.11 8.12
C ASP A 149 -27.92 -9.42 9.57
N THR A 150 -27.10 -10.43 9.79
CA THR A 150 -26.57 -10.76 11.11
C THR A 150 -25.05 -10.79 11.12
N CYS A 151 -24.46 -10.42 12.25
CA CYS A 151 -23.01 -10.50 12.44
C CYS A 151 -22.67 -11.19 13.77
N GLN A 152 -21.57 -11.93 13.77
CA GLN A 152 -21.03 -12.54 14.99
C GLN A 152 -20.25 -11.51 15.80
N ARG A 153 -20.61 -11.34 17.07
CA ARG A 153 -19.94 -10.40 17.96
C ARG A 153 -19.61 -11.04 19.29
N TRP A 154 -18.41 -10.79 19.79
CA TRP A 154 -18.03 -11.20 21.14
C TRP A 154 -18.90 -10.46 22.17
N ASP A 155 -19.45 -11.20 23.12
CA ASP A 155 -20.08 -10.68 24.32
C ASP A 155 -19.16 -10.91 25.52
N LYS A 156 -18.71 -9.83 26.17
CA LYS A 156 -17.78 -9.93 27.31
C LYS A 156 -18.43 -10.52 28.56
N LYS A 157 -19.75 -10.36 28.74
CA LYS A 157 -20.47 -10.86 29.91
C LYS A 157 -20.71 -12.36 29.79
N LEU A 158 -21.13 -12.79 28.60
CA LEU A 158 -21.40 -14.21 28.32
C LEU A 158 -20.13 -14.98 27.93
N LYS A 159 -19.02 -14.29 27.63
CA LYS A 159 -17.75 -14.87 27.17
C LYS A 159 -17.91 -15.80 25.97
N GLN A 160 -18.80 -15.43 25.05
CA GLN A 160 -19.06 -16.18 23.82
C GLN A 160 -19.39 -15.23 22.67
N TYR A 161 -19.37 -15.75 21.46
CA TYR A 161 -19.91 -15.05 20.30
C TYR A 161 -21.44 -15.13 20.30
N VAL A 162 -22.08 -14.00 20.03
CA VAL A 162 -23.53 -13.87 19.87
C VAL A 162 -23.84 -13.34 18.49
N THR A 163 -24.94 -13.83 17.92
CA THR A 163 -25.50 -13.34 16.67
C THR A 163 -26.26 -12.05 16.94
N VAL A 164 -25.93 -10.98 16.21
CA VAL A 164 -26.52 -9.64 16.40
C VAL A 164 -27.06 -9.15 15.06
N SER A 165 -28.31 -8.67 15.03
CA SER A 165 -28.84 -8.01 13.82
C SER A 165 -27.99 -6.79 13.46
N GLN A 166 -27.68 -6.66 12.18
CA GLN A 166 -26.83 -5.64 11.63
C GLN A 166 -27.49 -5.03 10.38
N PRO A 167 -27.70 -3.70 10.39
CA PRO A 167 -28.15 -2.96 9.21
C PRO A 167 -27.21 -3.10 8.00
N SER A 168 -27.77 -3.07 6.80
CA SER A 168 -27.04 -3.12 5.52
C SER A 168 -25.88 -2.11 5.47
N ILE A 169 -26.13 -0.86 5.85
CA ILE A 169 -25.11 0.21 5.91
C ILE A 169 -23.89 -0.17 6.77
N VAL A 170 -24.08 -0.89 7.89
CA VAL A 170 -22.98 -1.27 8.78
C VAL A 170 -22.20 -2.44 8.17
N ARG A 171 -22.87 -3.39 7.50
CA ARG A 171 -22.21 -4.48 6.76
C ARG A 171 -21.34 -3.91 5.65
N GLU A 172 -21.92 -3.11 4.76
CA GLU A 172 -21.23 -2.56 3.59
C GLU A 172 -20.04 -1.69 3.99
N TYR A 173 -20.20 -0.86 5.02
CA TYR A 173 -19.09 -0.07 5.54
C TYR A 173 -17.94 -0.94 6.06
N ASN A 174 -18.22 -1.95 6.89
CA ASN A 174 -17.17 -2.84 7.41
C ASN A 174 -16.44 -3.61 6.30
N LEU A 175 -17.14 -3.96 5.22
CA LEU A 175 -16.54 -4.64 4.07
C LEU A 175 -15.60 -3.74 3.26
N LYS A 176 -15.81 -2.42 3.26
CA LYS A 176 -15.12 -1.49 2.33
C LYS A 176 -14.17 -0.49 2.99
N MET A 177 -14.34 -0.19 4.28
CA MET A 177 -13.57 0.84 5.00
C MET A 177 -12.08 0.51 5.26
N GLY A 178 -11.65 -0.73 5.02
CA GLY A 178 -10.33 -1.23 5.45
C GLY A 178 -9.16 -1.00 4.50
N GLY A 179 -9.38 -0.44 3.30
CA GLY A 179 -8.34 -0.31 2.27
C GLY A 179 -7.11 0.50 2.73
N VAL A 180 -7.34 1.66 3.35
CA VAL A 180 -6.26 2.53 3.85
C VAL A 180 -5.48 1.88 5.00
N ASP A 181 -6.16 1.17 5.90
CA ASP A 181 -5.50 0.44 6.99
C ASP A 181 -4.66 -0.73 6.46
N LEU A 182 -5.09 -1.35 5.36
CA LEU A 182 -4.37 -2.44 4.70
C LEU A 182 -2.99 -1.97 4.20
N ILE A 183 -2.94 -0.83 3.50
CA ILE A 183 -1.70 -0.26 2.98
C ILE A 183 -0.81 0.28 4.10
N ASP A 184 -1.37 0.93 5.13
CA ASP A 184 -0.58 1.41 6.27
C ASP A 184 0.08 0.24 7.02
N ARG A 185 -0.66 -0.86 7.20
CA ARG A 185 -0.14 -2.10 7.77
C ARG A 185 0.99 -2.67 6.92
N MET A 186 0.81 -2.74 5.59
CA MET A 186 1.86 -3.25 4.70
C MET A 186 3.15 -2.42 4.78
N ILE A 187 3.03 -1.09 4.73
CA ILE A 187 4.16 -0.17 4.87
C ILE A 187 4.83 -0.37 6.24
N SER A 188 4.05 -0.62 7.30
CA SER A 188 4.59 -0.76 8.66
C SER A 188 5.53 -1.97 8.84
N TYR A 189 5.33 -3.06 8.11
CA TYR A 189 6.14 -4.28 8.26
C TYR A 189 7.59 -4.12 7.78
N TYR A 190 7.80 -3.36 6.71
CA TYR A 190 9.11 -3.22 6.06
C TYR A 190 9.49 -1.76 5.83
N ARG A 191 9.01 -0.88 6.72
CA ARG A 191 9.17 0.56 6.59
C ARG A 191 10.63 0.96 6.41
N MET A 192 10.92 1.66 5.32
CA MET A 192 12.18 2.35 5.12
C MET A 192 12.33 3.44 6.17
N SER A 193 13.40 3.36 6.95
CA SER A 193 13.69 4.34 7.99
C SER A 193 15.17 4.67 8.02
N ALA A 194 15.48 5.96 7.92
CA ALA A 194 16.80 6.52 8.16
C ALA A 194 16.70 7.63 9.20
N ARG A 195 17.72 7.76 10.06
CA ARG A 195 17.79 8.86 11.04
C ARG A 195 18.10 10.16 10.29
N THR A 196 17.07 10.97 10.06
CA THR A 196 17.20 12.25 9.36
C THR A 196 16.38 13.36 10.03
N LYS A 197 16.94 14.57 9.99
CA LYS A 197 16.26 15.82 10.37
C LYS A 197 15.49 16.43 9.19
N LYS A 198 15.77 16.03 7.94
CA LYS A 198 15.10 16.54 6.74
C LYS A 198 13.76 15.82 6.55
N TRP A 199 12.65 16.55 6.62
CA TRP A 199 11.32 15.97 6.48
C TRP A 199 11.06 15.41 5.08
N THR A 200 11.64 16.04 4.05
CA THR A 200 11.55 15.60 2.64
C THR A 200 12.08 14.19 2.45
N MET A 201 13.21 13.85 3.09
CA MET A 201 13.76 12.49 3.04
C MET A 201 12.82 11.46 3.68
N ARG A 202 12.05 11.83 4.71
CA ARG A 202 11.03 10.95 5.29
C ARG A 202 9.86 10.73 4.33
N MET A 203 9.47 11.76 3.58
CA MET A 203 8.43 11.64 2.54
C MET A 203 8.90 10.75 1.39
N LEU A 204 10.14 10.94 0.91
CA LEU A 204 10.71 10.09 -0.14
C LEU A 204 10.65 8.61 0.26
N MET A 205 11.16 8.26 1.45
CA MET A 205 11.09 6.88 1.95
C MET A 205 9.66 6.36 2.06
N HIS A 206 8.73 7.16 2.58
CA HIS A 206 7.32 6.78 2.71
C HIS A 206 6.67 6.49 1.35
N PHE A 207 6.87 7.37 0.36
CA PHE A 207 6.30 7.20 -0.96
C PHE A 207 6.98 6.07 -1.74
N THR A 208 8.26 5.79 -1.52
CA THR A 208 8.91 4.59 -2.04
C THR A 208 8.27 3.31 -1.47
N ASP A 209 8.03 3.26 -0.16
CA ASP A 209 7.33 2.12 0.45
C ASP A 209 5.90 1.96 -0.08
N LEU A 210 5.17 3.07 -0.23
CA LEU A 210 3.83 3.10 -0.80
C LEU A 210 3.84 2.59 -2.24
N ALA A 211 4.76 3.08 -3.08
CA ALA A 211 4.89 2.65 -4.47
C ALA A 211 5.22 1.16 -4.58
N LEU A 212 6.12 0.63 -3.74
CA LEU A 212 6.43 -0.79 -3.69
C LEU A 212 5.22 -1.63 -3.29
N ALA A 213 4.46 -1.18 -2.28
CA ALA A 213 3.25 -1.88 -1.83
C ALA A 213 2.13 -1.84 -2.88
N ASN A 214 1.88 -0.69 -3.50
CA ASN A 214 0.93 -0.56 -4.61
C ASN A 214 1.32 -1.45 -5.79
N SER A 215 2.59 -1.45 -6.19
CA SER A 215 3.10 -2.26 -7.31
C SER A 215 2.93 -3.76 -7.04
N TRP A 216 3.20 -4.20 -5.81
CA TRP A 216 2.97 -5.59 -5.42
C TRP A 216 1.48 -5.96 -5.43
N LEU A 217 0.60 -5.09 -4.92
CA LEU A 217 -0.84 -5.32 -4.94
C LEU A 217 -1.38 -5.41 -6.38
N LEU A 218 -0.94 -4.53 -7.27
CA LEU A 218 -1.28 -4.57 -8.69
C LEU A 218 -0.78 -5.87 -9.35
N ASN A 219 0.49 -6.21 -9.18
CA ASN A 219 1.05 -7.45 -9.72
C ASN A 219 0.27 -8.70 -9.25
N ARG A 220 -0.15 -8.73 -7.98
CA ARG A 220 -0.98 -9.81 -7.45
C ARG A 220 -2.35 -9.90 -8.11
N LYS A 221 -2.98 -8.76 -8.40
CA LYS A 221 -4.27 -8.71 -9.12
C LYS A 221 -4.10 -9.21 -10.55
N ASP A 222 -3.08 -8.74 -11.25
CA ASP A 222 -2.82 -9.12 -12.63
C ASP A 222 -2.55 -10.63 -12.75
N LEU A 223 -1.73 -11.18 -11.85
CA LEU A 223 -1.48 -12.63 -11.79
C LEU A 223 -2.75 -13.42 -11.50
N ALA A 224 -3.66 -12.91 -10.66
CA ALA A 224 -4.93 -13.56 -10.39
C ALA A 224 -5.87 -13.53 -11.62
N ILE A 225 -5.92 -12.40 -12.34
CA ILE A 225 -6.70 -12.26 -13.59
C ILE A 225 -6.17 -13.22 -14.66
N CYS A 226 -4.85 -13.35 -14.79
CA CYS A 226 -4.19 -14.27 -15.72
C CYS A 226 -4.21 -15.74 -15.25
N ALA A 227 -4.93 -16.08 -14.18
CA ALA A 227 -5.02 -17.42 -13.60
C ALA A 227 -3.66 -18.07 -13.30
N ALA A 228 -2.66 -17.27 -12.93
CA ALA A 228 -1.34 -17.77 -12.59
C ALA A 228 -1.39 -18.69 -11.35
N PRO A 229 -0.56 -19.74 -11.27
CA PRO A 229 -0.52 -20.62 -10.11
C PRO A 229 -0.22 -19.84 -8.83
N LYS A 230 -0.93 -20.11 -7.72
CA LYS A 230 -0.70 -19.40 -6.44
C LYS A 230 0.76 -19.42 -5.98
N LYS A 231 1.53 -20.45 -6.35
CA LYS A 231 2.96 -20.58 -6.05
C LYS A 231 3.85 -19.56 -6.76
N SER A 232 3.40 -18.97 -7.88
CA SER A 232 4.14 -17.93 -8.60
C SER A 232 3.89 -16.53 -8.04
N ILE A 233 2.96 -16.37 -7.09
CA ILE A 233 2.67 -15.09 -6.46
C ILE A 233 3.67 -14.87 -5.32
N MET A 234 4.64 -13.98 -5.56
CA MET A 234 5.65 -13.63 -4.56
C MET A 234 5.03 -13.03 -3.30
N GLN A 235 5.60 -13.35 -2.15
CA GLN A 235 5.29 -12.64 -0.91
C GLN A 235 5.85 -11.21 -0.97
N PHE A 236 5.31 -10.29 -0.15
CA PHE A 236 5.67 -8.88 -0.25
C PHE A 236 7.17 -8.62 -0.02
N LEU A 237 7.80 -9.31 0.95
CA LEU A 237 9.23 -9.19 1.20
C LEU A 237 10.07 -9.65 0.00
N GLU A 238 9.72 -10.80 -0.57
CA GLU A 238 10.40 -11.36 -1.75
C GLU A 238 10.29 -10.41 -2.94
N PHE A 239 9.10 -9.88 -3.21
CA PHE A 239 8.89 -8.87 -4.25
C PHE A 239 9.77 -7.62 -4.03
N ARG A 240 9.88 -7.13 -2.79
CA ARG A 240 10.75 -6.00 -2.46
C ARG A 240 12.22 -6.31 -2.70
N THR A 241 12.69 -7.50 -2.31
CA THR A 241 14.06 -7.94 -2.55
C THR A 241 14.36 -8.05 -4.04
N GLU A 242 13.44 -8.63 -4.82
CA GLU A 242 13.56 -8.74 -6.27
C GLU A 242 13.64 -7.36 -6.94
N MET A 243 12.76 -6.44 -6.57
CA MET A 243 12.79 -5.06 -7.04
C MET A 243 14.11 -4.36 -6.71
N ALA A 244 14.61 -4.51 -5.49
CA ALA A 244 15.89 -3.92 -5.08
C ALA A 244 17.06 -4.48 -5.89
N THR A 245 17.11 -5.80 -6.09
CA THR A 245 18.19 -6.44 -6.86
C THR A 245 18.16 -6.02 -8.33
N THR A 246 16.96 -5.91 -8.92
CA THR A 246 16.78 -5.46 -10.30
C THR A 246 17.23 -4.01 -10.50
N LEU A 247 16.85 -3.10 -9.60
CA LEU A 247 17.27 -1.69 -9.67
C LEU A 247 18.78 -1.53 -9.49
N LEU A 248 19.40 -2.25 -8.56
CA LEU A 248 20.86 -2.21 -8.36
C LEU A 248 21.61 -2.75 -9.58
N ALA A 249 21.13 -3.83 -10.19
CA ALA A 249 21.76 -4.41 -11.37
C ALA A 249 21.69 -3.49 -12.60
N GLN A 250 20.60 -2.74 -12.77
CA GLN A 250 20.49 -1.73 -13.83
C GLN A 250 21.52 -0.61 -13.68
N HIS A 251 21.76 -0.16 -12.44
CA HIS A 251 22.73 0.91 -12.16
C HIS A 251 24.18 0.45 -12.38
N HIS A 252 24.52 -0.77 -11.97
CA HIS A 252 25.85 -1.33 -12.23
C HIS A 252 26.15 -1.59 -13.72
N GLY A 253 25.12 -1.68 -14.57
CA GLY A 253 25.28 -1.77 -16.03
C GLY A 253 25.47 -0.42 -16.74
N GLN A 254 25.26 0.70 -16.06
CA GLN A 254 25.39 2.06 -16.62
C GLN A 254 26.58 2.85 -16.07
N GLY A 255 27.20 2.41 -14.97
CA GLY A 255 28.26 3.15 -14.27
C GLY A 255 29.67 2.56 -14.35
N SER A 256 30.02 1.75 -15.36
CA SER A 256 31.39 1.16 -15.42
C SER A 256 32.47 2.06 -16.02
N ASP A 257 32.14 3.25 -16.53
CA ASP A 257 33.11 4.13 -17.20
C ASP A 257 33.46 5.40 -16.42
N ALA A 258 32.94 5.56 -15.19
CA ALA A 258 33.34 6.66 -14.32
C ALA A 258 33.79 6.11 -12.97
N ASP A 259 35.02 6.49 -12.60
CA ASP A 259 35.67 6.28 -11.31
C ASP A 259 36.47 4.96 -11.11
N LEU A 260 37.54 4.82 -11.90
CA LEU A 260 38.76 4.14 -11.47
C LEU A 260 39.98 5.00 -11.82
N SER A 261 40.06 6.20 -11.24
CA SER A 261 41.32 6.92 -11.11
C SER A 261 41.77 6.92 -9.66
N GLU A 262 42.88 6.23 -9.43
CA GLU A 262 43.88 6.51 -8.39
C GLU A 262 43.44 6.46 -6.93
N GLN A 263 43.60 5.28 -6.31
CA GLN A 263 44.26 5.25 -5.00
C GLN A 263 45.36 4.20 -5.02
N SER A 264 46.56 4.74 -4.96
CA SER A 264 47.86 4.10 -4.92
C SER A 264 48.03 3.11 -3.78
N GLU A 265 48.93 2.18 -4.02
CA GLU A 265 49.43 1.13 -3.16
C GLU A 265 49.89 1.68 -1.80
N GLU A 266 49.26 1.21 -0.72
CA GLU A 266 49.94 1.08 0.56
C GLU A 266 49.84 -0.39 1.00
N GLU A 267 51.00 -1.05 0.98
CA GLU A 267 51.21 -2.38 1.49
C GLU A 267 51.00 -2.37 3.01
N ASP A 268 49.90 -2.96 3.48
CA ASP A 268 49.78 -3.32 4.90
C ASP A 268 49.71 -4.84 5.06
N ASN A 269 50.78 -5.35 5.64
CA ASN A 269 51.14 -6.74 5.78
C ASN A 269 50.40 -7.33 6.98
N SER A 270 49.16 -7.78 6.78
CA SER A 270 48.44 -8.61 7.76
C SER A 270 47.89 -9.88 7.12
N ASN A 271 48.64 -10.97 7.36
CA ASN A 271 48.25 -12.35 7.10
C ASN A 271 47.04 -12.73 7.97
N GLN A 272 45.84 -12.42 7.51
CA GLN A 272 44.63 -13.15 7.89
C GLN A 272 43.90 -13.52 6.62
N GLY A 273 43.65 -14.82 6.42
CA GLY A 273 42.97 -15.35 5.25
C GLY A 273 41.56 -14.76 5.10
N LYS A 274 41.46 -13.62 4.41
CA LYS A 274 40.19 -13.02 3.99
C LYS A 274 39.50 -14.06 3.10
N LYS A 275 38.48 -14.75 3.64
CA LYS A 275 37.55 -15.54 2.83
C LYS A 275 36.98 -14.58 1.79
N ARG A 276 37.37 -14.75 0.52
CA ARG A 276 36.87 -13.92 -0.57
C ARG A 276 35.34 -14.02 -0.60
N PRO A 277 34.60 -12.90 -0.56
CA PRO A 277 33.15 -12.94 -0.63
C PRO A 277 32.73 -13.64 -1.94
N VAL A 278 31.82 -14.60 -1.82
CA VAL A 278 31.28 -15.30 -2.98
C VAL A 278 30.35 -14.33 -3.72
N THR A 279 30.74 -13.89 -4.92
CA THR A 279 29.89 -13.02 -5.76
C THR A 279 28.55 -13.70 -6.03
N ALA A 280 27.44 -13.09 -5.58
CA ALA A 280 26.11 -13.61 -5.81
C ALA A 280 25.82 -13.76 -7.31
N VAL A 281 25.10 -14.82 -7.68
CA VAL A 281 24.71 -15.05 -9.08
C VAL A 281 23.64 -14.01 -9.45
N PRO A 282 23.81 -13.21 -10.51
CA PRO A 282 22.81 -12.21 -10.90
C PRO A 282 21.44 -12.81 -11.27
N HIS A 283 20.36 -12.05 -11.10
CA HIS A 283 19.00 -12.48 -11.42
C HIS A 283 18.82 -12.81 -12.92
N VAL A 284 17.83 -13.65 -13.28
CA VAL A 284 17.58 -14.11 -14.67
C VAL A 284 17.42 -12.93 -15.65
N SER A 285 16.71 -11.86 -15.23
CA SER A 285 16.47 -10.67 -16.06
C SER A 285 17.76 -9.96 -16.49
N VAL A 286 18.79 -10.01 -15.65
CA VAL A 286 20.11 -9.44 -15.92
C VAL A 286 20.93 -10.38 -16.80
N ARG A 287 20.82 -11.69 -16.57
CA ARG A 287 21.58 -12.72 -17.29
C ARG A 287 21.15 -12.88 -18.74
N ARG A 288 19.86 -12.69 -19.04
CA ARG A 288 19.28 -12.93 -20.36
C ARG A 288 19.08 -11.66 -21.19
N ARG A 289 19.68 -10.54 -20.77
CA ARG A 289 19.58 -9.28 -21.52
C ARG A 289 20.44 -9.39 -22.78
N ALA A 290 19.80 -9.32 -23.95
CA ALA A 290 20.51 -9.37 -25.23
C ALA A 290 21.59 -8.27 -25.31
N ASN A 291 22.75 -8.63 -25.86
CA ASN A 291 23.88 -7.74 -26.22
C ASN A 291 24.72 -7.17 -25.07
N ALA A 292 24.51 -7.60 -23.82
CA ALA A 292 25.28 -7.07 -22.67
C ALA A 292 26.41 -8.01 -22.19
N HIS A 293 26.57 -9.23 -22.71
CA HIS A 293 27.43 -10.25 -22.08
C HIS A 293 28.62 -10.61 -22.97
N LEU A 294 29.77 -9.96 -22.73
CA LEU A 294 31.03 -10.27 -23.39
C LEU A 294 31.97 -11.10 -22.49
N PRO A 295 32.66 -12.11 -23.04
CA PRO A 295 33.66 -12.86 -22.30
C PRO A 295 34.97 -12.07 -22.21
N GLU A 296 35.59 -12.07 -21.04
CA GLU A 296 36.95 -11.56 -20.83
C GLU A 296 37.82 -12.65 -20.19
N MET A 297 39.08 -12.74 -20.61
CA MET A 297 40.06 -13.65 -20.02
C MET A 297 40.85 -12.94 -18.93
N ILE A 298 40.81 -13.48 -17.71
CA ILE A 298 41.50 -12.88 -16.57
C ILE A 298 42.76 -13.66 -16.24
N SER A 299 43.87 -12.94 -16.12
CA SER A 299 45.13 -13.49 -15.65
C SER A 299 45.07 -13.74 -14.14
N LEU A 300 44.54 -14.91 -13.75
CA LEU A 300 44.56 -15.38 -12.37
C LEU A 300 45.64 -16.46 -12.20
N LYS A 301 46.33 -16.46 -11.05
CA LYS A 301 47.28 -17.53 -10.68
C LYS A 301 46.62 -18.91 -10.76
N ASN A 302 45.38 -19.03 -10.28
CA ASN A 302 44.57 -20.25 -10.33
C ASN A 302 43.22 -19.96 -11.01
N ALA A 303 42.74 -20.89 -11.85
CA ALA A 303 41.43 -20.79 -12.47
C ALA A 303 40.29 -20.82 -11.42
N ALA A 304 39.25 -20.02 -11.62
CA ALA A 304 38.12 -19.91 -10.72
C ALA A 304 37.04 -20.97 -11.03
N ARG A 305 36.24 -21.36 -10.04
CA ARG A 305 35.15 -22.33 -10.24
C ARG A 305 34.02 -21.71 -11.06
N CYS A 306 33.48 -22.48 -12.02
CA CYS A 306 32.30 -22.09 -12.78
C CYS A 306 31.09 -21.85 -11.86
N ARG A 307 30.33 -20.79 -12.11
CA ARG A 307 29.16 -20.40 -11.30
C ARG A 307 27.82 -20.97 -11.80
N VAL A 308 27.80 -21.74 -12.89
CA VAL A 308 26.59 -22.45 -13.33
C VAL A 308 26.28 -23.60 -12.36
N ALA A 309 25.03 -23.71 -11.94
CA ALA A 309 24.58 -24.79 -11.07
C ALA A 309 24.88 -26.17 -11.69
N GLY A 310 25.45 -27.08 -10.91
CA GLY A 310 25.85 -28.42 -11.37
C GLY A 310 27.21 -28.49 -12.07
N CYS A 311 27.86 -27.37 -12.41
CA CYS A 311 29.18 -27.39 -13.03
C CYS A 311 30.31 -27.47 -11.99
N THR A 312 31.26 -28.40 -12.20
CA THR A 312 32.47 -28.55 -11.38
C THR A 312 33.72 -27.99 -12.06
N GLY A 313 33.59 -27.48 -13.29
CA GLY A 313 34.69 -26.96 -14.09
C GLY A 313 35.36 -25.72 -13.48
N ARG A 314 36.62 -25.50 -13.85
CA ARG A 314 37.37 -24.27 -13.54
C ARG A 314 37.67 -23.52 -14.84
N THR A 315 37.64 -22.19 -14.77
CA THR A 315 37.75 -21.30 -15.93
C THR A 315 38.45 -20.00 -15.56
N ARG A 316 39.11 -19.37 -16.54
CA ARG A 316 39.66 -18.01 -16.46
C ARG A 316 38.78 -16.98 -17.19
N VAL A 317 37.70 -17.45 -17.81
CA VAL A 317 36.73 -16.61 -18.52
C VAL A 317 35.73 -16.05 -17.53
N ARG A 318 35.64 -14.72 -17.44
CA ARG A 318 34.64 -13.97 -16.68
C ARG A 318 33.67 -13.30 -17.65
N CYS A 319 32.41 -13.17 -17.27
CA CYS A 319 31.49 -12.29 -17.98
C CYS A 319 31.74 -10.84 -17.49
N VAL A 320 31.95 -9.90 -18.42
CA VAL A 320 32.20 -8.49 -18.09
C VAL A 320 31.04 -7.88 -17.31
N THR A 321 29.80 -8.24 -17.65
CA THR A 321 28.59 -7.65 -17.03
C THR A 321 28.18 -8.37 -15.75
N CYS A 322 28.15 -9.70 -15.76
CA CYS A 322 27.74 -10.47 -14.60
C CYS A 322 28.84 -10.63 -13.54
N LYS A 323 30.11 -10.33 -13.89
CA LYS A 323 31.31 -10.53 -13.04
C LYS A 323 31.44 -11.93 -12.45
N VAL A 324 30.88 -12.95 -13.12
CA VAL A 324 30.96 -14.37 -12.74
C VAL A 324 31.82 -15.16 -13.72
N PHE A 325 32.47 -16.21 -13.22
CA PHE A 325 33.32 -17.11 -14.00
C PHE A 325 32.49 -18.23 -14.63
N LEU A 326 32.60 -18.40 -15.95
CA LEU A 326 31.81 -19.35 -16.75
C LEU A 326 32.74 -20.14 -17.69
N CYS A 327 32.48 -21.43 -17.87
CA CYS A 327 33.22 -22.24 -18.85
C CYS A 327 32.85 -21.81 -20.27
N LEU A 328 33.86 -21.61 -21.11
CA LEU A 328 33.73 -21.31 -22.53
C LEU A 328 34.73 -22.21 -23.27
N GLN A 329 34.35 -23.48 -23.43
CA GLN A 329 35.12 -24.52 -24.12
C GLN A 329 34.21 -25.21 -25.15
N GLY A 330 34.78 -25.84 -26.18
CA GLY A 330 34.01 -26.47 -27.25
C GLY A 330 33.07 -27.59 -26.75
N ASP A 331 33.52 -28.37 -25.77
CA ASP A 331 32.78 -29.44 -25.10
C ASP A 331 31.91 -28.95 -23.91
N ARG A 332 32.13 -27.70 -23.46
CA ARG A 332 31.49 -27.15 -22.26
C ARG A 332 31.28 -25.64 -22.36
N ASN A 333 30.15 -25.27 -22.94
CA ASN A 333 29.76 -23.87 -23.09
C ASN A 333 28.72 -23.44 -22.03
N CYS A 334 29.19 -23.35 -20.77
CA CYS A 334 28.39 -22.79 -19.68
C CYS A 334 28.09 -21.30 -19.87
N TYR A 335 28.90 -20.59 -20.66
CA TYR A 335 28.72 -19.16 -20.93
C TYR A 335 27.41 -18.91 -21.68
N THR A 336 27.16 -19.63 -22.77
CA THR A 336 25.90 -19.51 -23.51
C THR A 336 24.71 -19.94 -22.65
N ALA A 337 24.79 -21.14 -22.04
CA ALA A 337 23.70 -21.68 -21.21
C ALA A 337 23.28 -20.76 -20.04
N PHE A 338 24.21 -19.97 -19.51
CA PHE A 338 23.94 -19.06 -18.40
C PHE A 338 23.21 -17.78 -18.82
N HIS A 339 23.35 -17.37 -20.09
CA HIS A 339 22.77 -16.13 -20.63
C HIS A 339 21.56 -16.38 -21.57
N THR A 340 21.21 -17.64 -21.84
CA THR A 340 19.98 -18.05 -22.57
C THR A 340 18.87 -18.50 -21.63
#